data_AF-A0A850SEM5-F1
#
_entry.id   AF-A0A850SEM5-F1
#
_cell.length_a   1.000
_cell.length_b   1.000
_cell.length_c   1.000
_cell.angle_alpha   90.00
_cell.angle_beta   90.00
_cell.angle_gamma   90.00
#
_symmetry.space_group_name_H-M   'P 1'
#
loop_
_entity.id
_entity.type
_entity.pdbx_description
1 polymer ?
#
loop_
_entity_poly.entity_id
_entity_poly.type
_entity_poly.pdbx_seq_one_letter_code
_entity_poly.pdbx_strand_id
1 'polypeptide(L)'
;MDSEFHYYITGFLAERAGFTESEAATIAYASDYVDYNCQAYEIKKKWGDSDGYCNEISQTMDIKKPRSERIHIYPLFHFVPGDPHADSAKRCDGKTHPLNTTPNSAKANIMIDAALSGEITGSDDKQLLHTIGIATHAYVDTWAHQNFIGIEDDFNQIGRDPKPNIGHADAGYSPDIPCLIWEDERLINPLIDNRERFIEAGMALFGKYLQFNEHRKIAARCTVAQMEGELADLLGYSSKASSMELNRFNRYGRYKQKIRFLEEFDPDKWWHQAVRHESSSYFWKVPKEQTQWFLFQEAVKKHVSFTLELIKPELEAAGIDVG
;
A
#
# COMPACT_ATOMS: atom_id res chain seq x y z
N MET A 1 3.19 -4.29 7.25
CA MET A 1 1.92 -4.97 6.88
C MET A 1 0.84 -4.68 7.90
N ASP A 2 -0.04 -3.77 7.52
CA ASP A 2 -1.18 -3.31 8.31
C ASP A 2 -2.52 -3.57 7.60
N SER A 3 -3.04 -4.80 7.75
CA SER A 3 -4.38 -5.12 7.22
C SER A 3 -5.49 -4.29 7.88
N GLU A 4 -5.26 -3.63 9.02
CA GLU A 4 -6.28 -2.74 9.58
C GLU A 4 -6.56 -1.57 8.64
N PHE A 5 -5.50 -0.91 8.17
CA PHE A 5 -5.66 0.22 7.24
C PHE A 5 -5.89 -0.25 5.81
N HIS A 6 -5.00 -1.10 5.27
CA HIS A 6 -5.03 -1.45 3.84
C HIS A 6 -6.26 -2.24 3.41
N TYR A 7 -6.84 -3.04 4.31
CA TYR A 7 -8.04 -3.81 4.01
C TYR A 7 -9.31 -3.15 4.57
N TYR A 8 -9.43 -3.08 5.90
CA TYR A 8 -10.69 -2.68 6.54
C TYR A 8 -10.98 -1.19 6.33
N ILE A 9 -10.04 -0.30 6.67
CA ILE A 9 -10.26 1.15 6.53
C ILE A 9 -10.38 1.53 5.06
N THR A 10 -9.52 1.03 4.17
CA THR A 10 -9.64 1.25 2.72
C THR A 10 -11.03 0.89 2.20
N GLY A 11 -11.51 -0.33 2.50
CA GLY A 11 -12.84 -0.77 2.06
C GLY A 11 -13.96 0.09 2.64
N PHE A 12 -13.86 0.45 3.92
CA PHE A 12 -14.81 1.36 4.56
C PHE A 12 -14.85 2.71 3.86
N LEU A 13 -13.71 3.37 3.63
CA LEU A 13 -13.64 4.66 2.95
C LEU A 13 -14.22 4.60 1.54
N ALA A 14 -13.90 3.55 0.78
CA ALA A 14 -14.46 3.34 -0.57
C ALA A 14 -16.00 3.21 -0.52
N GLU A 15 -16.55 2.37 0.36
CA GLU A 15 -17.99 2.20 0.50
C GLU A 15 -18.66 3.52 0.88
N ARG A 16 -18.12 4.24 1.87
CA ARG A 16 -18.66 5.53 2.34
C ARG A 16 -18.61 6.59 1.24
N ALA A 17 -17.63 6.52 0.33
CA ALA A 17 -17.49 7.44 -0.79
C ALA A 17 -18.45 7.14 -1.95
N GLY A 18 -19.19 6.03 -1.90
CA GLY A 18 -20.22 5.69 -2.88
C GLY A 18 -19.92 4.47 -3.76
N PHE A 19 -18.74 3.84 -3.63
CA PHE A 19 -18.49 2.56 -4.30
C PHE A 19 -19.49 1.51 -3.81
N THR A 20 -19.88 0.59 -4.68
CA THR A 20 -20.68 -0.58 -4.27
C THR A 20 -19.86 -1.46 -3.31
N GLU A 21 -20.53 -2.28 -2.50
CA GLU A 21 -19.84 -3.19 -1.59
C GLU A 21 -18.86 -4.12 -2.32
N SER A 22 -19.21 -4.59 -3.52
CA SER A 22 -18.31 -5.41 -4.33
C SER A 22 -17.11 -4.63 -4.85
N GLU A 23 -17.28 -3.38 -5.29
CA GLU A 23 -16.16 -2.56 -5.75
C GLU A 23 -15.21 -2.23 -4.60
N ALA A 24 -15.78 -1.81 -3.46
CA ALA A 24 -15.02 -1.54 -2.24
C ALA A 24 -14.26 -2.78 -1.75
N ALA A 25 -14.87 -3.98 -1.85
CA ALA A 25 -14.19 -5.23 -1.51
C ALA A 25 -13.03 -5.56 -2.46
N THR A 26 -13.17 -5.33 -3.78
CA THR A 26 -12.08 -5.52 -4.73
C THR A 26 -10.94 -4.53 -4.49
N ILE A 27 -11.25 -3.25 -4.25
CA ILE A 27 -10.25 -2.21 -3.95
C ILE A 27 -9.50 -2.55 -2.65
N ALA A 28 -10.22 -2.87 -1.57
CA ALA A 28 -9.65 -3.25 -0.28
C ALA A 28 -8.75 -4.49 -0.40
N TYR A 29 -9.23 -5.53 -1.08
CA TYR A 29 -8.45 -6.75 -1.25
C TYR A 29 -7.20 -6.50 -2.08
N ALA A 30 -7.31 -5.75 -3.19
CA ALA A 30 -6.14 -5.37 -3.98
C ALA A 30 -5.13 -4.56 -3.16
N SER A 31 -5.60 -3.60 -2.36
CA SER A 31 -4.76 -2.76 -1.50
C SER A 31 -3.99 -3.58 -0.46
N ASP A 32 -4.62 -4.54 0.23
CA ASP A 32 -3.91 -5.37 1.22
C ASP A 32 -3.02 -6.41 0.52
N TYR A 33 -3.45 -6.95 -0.64
CA TYR A 33 -2.72 -7.99 -1.37
C TYR A 33 -1.36 -7.52 -1.94
N VAL A 34 -1.14 -6.21 -2.11
CA VAL A 34 0.19 -5.64 -2.45
C VAL A 34 1.28 -6.17 -1.52
N ASP A 35 0.97 -6.24 -0.22
CA ASP A 35 1.88 -6.66 0.84
C ASP A 35 2.12 -8.18 0.88
N TYR A 36 1.28 -8.97 0.19
CA TYR A 36 1.39 -10.43 0.13
C TYR A 36 1.86 -10.95 -1.23
N ASN A 37 1.94 -10.09 -2.24
CA ASN A 37 2.36 -10.46 -3.60
C ASN A 37 3.90 -10.48 -3.71
N CYS A 38 4.49 -11.51 -3.09
CA CYS A 38 5.93 -11.63 -2.92
C CYS A 38 6.59 -12.78 -3.70
N GLN A 39 5.79 -13.65 -4.32
CA GLN A 39 6.29 -14.83 -5.00
C GLN A 39 6.17 -14.67 -6.52
N ALA A 40 7.27 -14.95 -7.21
CA ALA A 40 7.28 -15.07 -8.66
C ALA A 40 6.84 -16.48 -9.07
N TYR A 41 5.94 -16.54 -10.05
CA TYR A 41 5.33 -17.74 -10.57
C TYR A 41 5.39 -17.74 -12.10
N GLU A 42 5.46 -18.93 -12.67
CA GLU A 42 5.20 -19.18 -14.08
C GLU A 42 4.00 -20.13 -14.18
N ILE A 43 2.91 -19.66 -14.79
CA ILE A 43 1.63 -20.40 -14.85
C ILE A 43 1.32 -20.82 -16.28
N LYS A 44 1.20 -22.12 -16.49
CA LYS A 44 0.98 -22.75 -17.80
C LYS A 44 -0.50 -23.03 -18.04
N LYS A 45 -0.90 -23.17 -19.31
CA LYS A 45 -2.28 -23.56 -19.64
C LYS A 45 -2.44 -25.08 -19.55
N LYS A 46 -1.44 -25.83 -20.00
CA LYS A 46 -1.39 -27.29 -19.94
C LYS A 46 0.05 -27.81 -19.92
N TRP A 47 0.20 -29.09 -19.62
CA TRP A 47 1.47 -29.81 -19.73
C TRP A 47 2.04 -29.72 -21.15
N GLY A 48 3.36 -29.52 -21.25
CA GLY A 48 4.08 -29.42 -22.51
C GLY A 48 4.11 -28.03 -23.14
N ASP A 49 3.45 -27.02 -22.56
CA ASP A 49 3.60 -25.63 -23.00
C ASP A 49 5.04 -25.14 -22.69
N SER A 50 5.69 -24.54 -23.70
CA SER A 50 7.06 -24.01 -23.60
C SER A 50 7.12 -22.83 -22.64
N ASP A 51 6.12 -21.96 -22.68
CA ASP A 51 6.09 -20.69 -21.95
C ASP A 51 4.80 -20.57 -21.13
N GLY A 52 4.93 -20.09 -19.90
CA GLY A 52 3.81 -19.71 -19.03
C GLY A 52 3.64 -18.19 -18.88
N TYR A 53 2.56 -17.81 -18.22
CA TYR A 53 2.35 -16.45 -17.74
C TYR A 53 3.24 -16.20 -16.51
N CYS A 54 4.05 -15.15 -16.56
CA CYS A 54 4.81 -14.67 -15.41
C CYS A 54 4.11 -13.47 -14.76
N ASN A 55 4.04 -13.48 -13.43
CA ASN A 55 3.55 -12.34 -12.66
C ASN A 55 4.68 -11.38 -12.27
N GLU A 56 4.29 -10.21 -11.77
CA GLU A 56 5.19 -9.20 -11.22
C GLU A 56 4.98 -9.13 -9.70
N ILE A 57 6.06 -9.02 -8.92
CA ILE A 57 5.93 -8.94 -7.46
C ILE A 57 5.82 -7.47 -7.04
N SER A 58 5.12 -7.20 -5.93
CA SER A 58 5.03 -5.86 -5.34
C SER A 58 5.68 -5.76 -3.96
N GLN A 59 6.09 -6.89 -3.39
CA GLN A 59 6.74 -6.97 -2.07
C GLN A 59 7.90 -7.98 -2.10
N THR A 60 8.89 -7.84 -1.22
CA THR A 60 9.94 -8.86 -1.04
C THR A 60 9.96 -9.38 0.40
N MET A 61 9.91 -10.71 0.57
CA MET A 61 9.79 -11.34 1.91
C MET A 61 11.03 -11.27 2.78
N ASP A 62 12.20 -10.97 2.21
CA ASP A 62 13.47 -11.09 2.93
C ASP A 62 14.25 -9.77 2.92
N ILE A 63 13.83 -8.85 3.79
CA ILE A 63 14.61 -7.65 4.17
C ILE A 63 16.02 -8.01 4.69
N LYS A 64 16.26 -9.26 5.14
CA LYS A 64 17.57 -9.74 5.62
C LYS A 64 18.43 -10.35 4.52
N LYS A 65 17.88 -10.63 3.34
CA LYS A 65 18.60 -11.01 2.12
C LYS A 65 18.02 -10.25 0.94
N PRO A 66 18.13 -8.91 0.95
CA PRO A 66 17.68 -8.13 -0.19
C PRO A 66 18.43 -8.63 -1.42
N ARG A 67 17.68 -9.12 -2.41
CA ARG A 67 18.26 -9.25 -3.74
C ARG A 67 18.35 -7.83 -4.26
N SER A 68 19.56 -7.30 -4.37
CA SER A 68 19.83 -5.94 -4.85
C SER A 68 19.07 -5.61 -6.15
N GLU A 69 18.85 -6.62 -6.99
CA GLU A 69 18.05 -6.58 -8.22
C GLU A 69 16.55 -6.26 -8.02
N ARG A 70 16.01 -6.27 -6.79
CA ARG A 70 14.57 -6.13 -6.51
C ARG A 70 14.23 -5.08 -5.44
N ILE A 71 15.24 -4.46 -4.83
CA ILE A 71 15.06 -3.40 -3.81
C ILE A 71 14.28 -2.21 -4.37
N HIS A 72 14.44 -1.90 -5.67
CA HIS A 72 13.77 -0.79 -6.32
C HIS A 72 12.24 -0.92 -6.37
N ILE A 73 11.67 -2.08 -6.00
CA ILE A 73 10.22 -2.29 -5.89
C ILE A 73 9.62 -1.47 -4.74
N TYR A 74 10.34 -1.30 -3.63
CA TYR A 74 9.82 -0.61 -2.45
C TYR A 74 9.45 0.86 -2.72
N PRO A 75 10.26 1.68 -3.42
CA PRO A 75 9.83 3.01 -3.84
C PRO A 75 8.58 3.05 -4.74
N LEU A 76 8.25 1.95 -5.43
CA LEU A 76 7.09 1.90 -6.34
C LEU A 76 5.77 1.65 -5.62
N PHE A 77 5.81 0.98 -4.46
CA PHE A 77 4.62 0.53 -3.73
C PHE A 77 4.53 1.03 -2.30
N HIS A 78 5.64 1.20 -1.59
CA HIS A 78 5.64 1.39 -0.13
C HIS A 78 6.33 2.68 0.33
N PHE A 79 7.36 3.14 -0.38
CA PHE A 79 8.18 4.29 0.01
C PHE A 79 8.23 5.33 -1.11
N VAL A 80 7.05 5.82 -1.52
CA VAL A 80 6.92 6.75 -2.64
C VAL A 80 7.69 8.05 -2.33
N PRO A 81 8.71 8.41 -3.13
CA PRO A 81 9.49 9.62 -2.91
C PRO A 81 8.64 10.89 -2.94
N GLY A 82 8.89 11.80 -2.00
CA GLY A 82 8.27 13.11 -1.95
C GLY A 82 9.28 14.25 -1.96
N ASP A 83 8.91 15.41 -1.39
CA ASP A 83 9.82 16.53 -1.23
C ASP A 83 10.74 16.32 0.00
N PRO A 84 12.05 16.06 -0.17
CA PRO A 84 12.96 15.84 0.95
C PRO A 84 13.22 17.09 1.80
N HIS A 85 12.76 18.26 1.35
CA HIS A 85 12.88 19.54 2.06
C HIS A 85 11.58 19.98 2.73
N ALA A 86 10.52 19.17 2.68
CA ALA A 86 9.28 19.43 3.38
C ALA A 86 9.51 19.58 4.90
N ASP A 87 8.67 20.37 5.56
CA ASP A 87 8.79 20.59 7.02
C ASP A 87 8.72 19.29 7.82
N SER A 88 7.91 18.32 7.39
CA SER A 88 7.78 16.99 7.99
C SER A 88 9.02 16.10 7.81
N ALA A 89 9.90 16.44 6.87
CA ALA A 89 11.13 15.71 6.56
C ALA A 89 12.37 16.24 7.31
N LYS A 90 12.22 17.31 8.09
CA LYS A 90 13.35 17.93 8.80
C LYS A 90 13.87 17.03 9.91
N ARG A 91 15.18 16.85 9.92
CA ARG A 91 15.92 16.00 10.86
C ARG A 91 16.89 16.79 11.71
N CYS A 92 17.17 16.29 12.91
CA CYS A 92 18.16 16.84 13.83
C CYS A 92 19.59 16.79 13.27
N ASP A 93 19.90 15.78 12.45
CA ASP A 93 21.20 15.60 11.81
C ASP A 93 21.35 16.36 10.48
N GLY A 94 20.31 17.05 10.03
CA GLY A 94 20.29 17.80 8.77
C GLY A 94 20.38 16.95 7.51
N LYS A 95 20.34 15.60 7.61
CA LYS A 95 20.40 14.71 6.44
C LYS A 95 19.14 14.86 5.60
N THR A 96 19.30 14.74 4.28
CA THR A 96 18.21 14.67 3.30
C THR A 96 18.52 13.56 2.30
N HIS A 97 17.50 12.99 1.65
CA HIS A 97 17.69 11.93 0.67
C HIS A 97 16.66 12.06 -0.47
N PRO A 98 17.03 11.95 -1.76
CA PRO A 98 16.10 12.12 -2.89
C PRO A 98 14.88 11.19 -2.85
N LEU A 99 15.08 9.97 -2.34
CA LEU A 99 14.01 8.97 -2.17
C LEU A 99 13.20 9.11 -0.87
N ASN A 100 13.39 10.19 -0.09
CA ASN A 100 12.67 10.34 1.18
C ASN A 100 11.16 10.36 0.97
N THR A 101 10.45 9.45 1.64
CA THR A 101 9.00 9.40 1.64
C THR A 101 8.46 10.56 2.46
N THR A 102 7.56 11.37 1.89
CA THR A 102 6.84 12.41 2.62
C THR A 102 5.34 12.27 2.42
N PRO A 103 4.53 12.60 3.45
CA PRO A 103 3.10 12.36 3.42
C PRO A 103 2.42 13.16 2.30
N ASN A 104 1.41 12.56 1.67
CA ASN A 104 0.62 13.20 0.61
C ASN A 104 1.48 13.80 -0.51
N SER A 105 2.58 13.13 -0.89
CA SER A 105 3.53 13.70 -1.83
C SER A 105 2.91 13.96 -3.21
N ALA A 106 3.48 14.91 -3.95
CA ALA A 106 3.03 15.22 -5.31
C ALA A 106 3.03 13.98 -6.22
N LYS A 107 4.02 13.10 -6.08
CA LYS A 107 4.13 11.87 -6.86
C LYS A 107 3.07 10.84 -6.49
N ALA A 108 2.84 10.64 -5.19
CA ALA A 108 1.79 9.76 -4.72
C ALA A 108 0.40 10.26 -5.19
N ASN A 109 0.19 11.57 -5.25
CA ASN A 109 -1.01 12.16 -5.84
C ASN A 109 -1.13 11.85 -7.35
N ILE A 110 -0.06 12.03 -8.12
CA ILE A 110 -0.05 11.67 -9.55
C ILE A 110 -0.41 10.19 -9.74
N MET A 111 0.16 9.30 -8.93
CA MET A 111 -0.09 7.85 -9.02
C MET A 111 -1.57 7.51 -8.76
N ILE A 112 -2.16 8.00 -7.65
CA ILE A 112 -3.56 7.70 -7.32
C ILE A 112 -4.53 8.37 -8.30
N ASP A 113 -4.23 9.58 -8.78
CA ASP A 113 -5.08 10.28 -9.76
C ASP A 113 -5.02 9.60 -11.14
N ALA A 114 -3.86 9.09 -11.56
CA ALA A 114 -3.71 8.30 -12.77
C ALA A 114 -4.42 6.94 -12.67
N ALA A 115 -4.42 6.31 -11.49
CA ALA A 115 -5.20 5.09 -11.25
C ALA A 115 -6.71 5.35 -11.34
N LEU A 116 -7.21 6.38 -10.65
CA LEU A 116 -8.63 6.74 -10.62
C LEU A 116 -9.14 7.23 -11.97
N SER A 117 -8.35 7.95 -12.75
CA SER A 117 -8.74 8.38 -14.10
C SER A 117 -8.73 7.25 -15.13
N GLY A 118 -8.16 6.09 -14.78
CA GLY A 118 -7.96 4.96 -15.69
C GLY A 118 -6.74 5.09 -16.59
N GLU A 119 -5.91 6.12 -16.43
CA GLU A 119 -4.68 6.32 -17.21
C GLU A 119 -3.74 5.11 -17.09
N ILE A 120 -3.48 4.64 -15.86
CA ILE A 120 -2.64 3.46 -15.63
C ILE A 120 -3.28 2.20 -16.24
N THR A 121 -4.61 2.11 -16.17
CA THR A 121 -5.35 0.92 -16.64
C THR A 121 -5.43 0.86 -18.17
N GLY A 122 -5.51 2.02 -18.84
CA GLY A 122 -5.75 2.12 -20.27
C GLY A 122 -7.19 1.80 -20.65
N SER A 123 -7.39 1.29 -21.87
CA SER A 123 -8.73 0.99 -22.43
C SER A 123 -9.42 -0.26 -21.87
N ASP A 124 -8.74 -1.06 -21.04
CA ASP A 124 -9.28 -2.30 -20.45
C ASP A 124 -9.76 -2.06 -19.01
N ASP A 125 -11.03 -1.72 -18.86
CA ASP A 125 -11.65 -1.35 -17.57
C ASP A 125 -11.69 -2.48 -16.52
N LYS A 126 -11.43 -3.73 -16.90
CA LYS A 126 -11.51 -4.90 -16.01
C LYS A 126 -10.54 -4.83 -14.84
N GLN A 127 -9.44 -4.10 -15.00
CA GLN A 127 -8.37 -3.98 -14.01
C GLN A 127 -8.50 -2.71 -13.16
N LEU A 128 -9.42 -1.79 -13.50
CA LEU A 128 -9.52 -0.46 -12.91
C LEU A 128 -9.56 -0.48 -11.37
N LEU A 129 -10.41 -1.32 -10.79
CA LEU A 129 -10.55 -1.43 -9.33
C LEU A 129 -9.28 -2.00 -8.66
N HIS A 130 -8.57 -2.90 -9.34
CA HIS A 130 -7.30 -3.45 -8.84
C HIS A 130 -6.21 -2.37 -8.86
N THR A 131 -6.13 -1.61 -9.95
CA THR A 131 -5.21 -0.48 -10.09
C THR A 131 -5.50 0.61 -9.06
N ILE A 132 -6.78 0.93 -8.81
CA ILE A 132 -7.16 1.85 -7.73
C ILE A 132 -6.70 1.31 -6.36
N GLY A 133 -6.89 0.03 -6.07
CA GLY A 133 -6.44 -0.58 -4.81
C GLY A 133 -4.91 -0.55 -4.64
N ILE A 134 -4.16 -0.87 -5.70
CA ILE A 134 -2.69 -0.82 -5.68
C ILE A 134 -2.18 0.61 -5.45
N ALA A 135 -2.71 1.59 -6.17
CA ALA A 135 -2.32 2.98 -5.98
C ALA A 135 -2.79 3.54 -4.63
N THR A 136 -3.92 3.05 -4.11
CA THR A 136 -4.41 3.38 -2.76
C THR A 136 -3.39 2.97 -1.71
N HIS A 137 -2.89 1.73 -1.79
CA HIS A 137 -1.85 1.23 -0.89
C HIS A 137 -0.64 2.18 -0.88
N ALA A 138 -0.06 2.46 -2.05
CA ALA A 138 1.10 3.32 -2.17
C ALA A 138 0.85 4.76 -1.68
N TYR A 139 -0.37 5.27 -1.89
CA TYR A 139 -0.73 6.61 -1.46
C TYR A 139 -0.78 6.72 0.07
N VAL A 140 -1.46 5.78 0.75
CA VAL A 140 -1.62 5.85 2.22
C VAL A 140 -0.32 5.52 2.95
N ASP A 141 0.54 4.69 2.36
CA ASP A 141 1.87 4.39 2.87
C ASP A 141 2.76 5.63 2.97
N THR A 142 2.48 6.71 2.22
CA THR A 142 3.23 7.96 2.37
C THR A 142 3.14 8.56 3.77
N TRP A 143 2.07 8.29 4.52
CA TRP A 143 1.96 8.72 5.91
C TRP A 143 2.61 7.74 6.89
N ALA A 144 2.43 6.44 6.70
CA ALA A 144 3.01 5.42 7.56
C ALA A 144 4.55 5.44 7.46
N HIS A 145 5.07 5.42 6.24
CA HIS A 145 6.49 5.29 5.94
C HIS A 145 7.21 6.64 5.75
N GLN A 146 6.58 7.76 6.14
CA GLN A 146 7.25 9.06 6.07
C GLN A 146 8.59 9.05 6.82
N ASN A 147 9.59 9.72 6.26
CA ASN A 147 10.95 9.82 6.78
C ASN A 147 11.78 8.53 6.70
N PHE A 148 11.37 7.60 5.85
CA PHE A 148 12.13 6.42 5.45
C PHE A 148 12.26 6.33 3.92
N ILE A 149 13.23 5.54 3.47
CA ILE A 149 13.44 5.22 2.06
C ILE A 149 13.41 3.72 1.84
N GLY A 150 12.87 3.29 0.71
CA GLY A 150 12.71 1.89 0.33
C GLY A 150 14.01 1.19 -0.12
N ILE A 151 15.18 1.69 0.26
CA ILE A 151 16.48 1.11 -0.12
C ILE A 151 17.37 0.96 1.12
N GLU A 152 18.42 0.16 1.02
CA GLU A 152 19.43 0.04 2.07
C GLU A 152 20.31 1.29 2.10
N ASP A 153 20.19 2.11 3.14
CA ASP A 153 20.96 3.34 3.35
C ASP A 153 20.94 3.79 4.82
N ASP A 154 22.04 4.35 5.31
CA ASP A 154 22.17 4.88 6.67
C ASP A 154 21.19 6.03 7.00
N PHE A 155 20.51 6.59 6.01
CA PHE A 155 19.38 7.51 6.20
C PHE A 155 18.26 6.87 7.05
N ASN A 156 18.02 5.57 6.88
CA ASN A 156 17.00 4.81 7.60
C ASN A 156 17.37 4.47 9.05
N GLN A 157 18.65 4.54 9.39
CA GLN A 157 19.18 4.06 10.67
C GLN A 157 18.58 4.80 11.87
N ILE A 158 17.96 4.06 12.80
CA ILE A 158 17.52 4.56 14.11
C ILE A 158 18.36 3.87 15.20
N GLY A 159 19.08 4.66 15.99
CA GLY A 159 19.97 4.12 17.01
C GLY A 159 21.12 3.27 16.44
N ARG A 160 21.41 2.15 17.11
CA ARG A 160 22.52 1.23 16.78
C ARG A 160 22.03 -0.21 16.74
N ASP A 161 21.10 -0.51 15.85
CA ASP A 161 20.62 -1.88 15.60
C ASP A 161 21.49 -2.54 14.51
N PRO A 162 21.90 -3.81 14.63
CA PRO A 162 22.61 -4.54 13.58
C PRO A 162 21.73 -4.97 12.38
N LYS A 163 20.46 -4.60 12.32
CA LYS A 163 19.59 -4.86 11.17
C LYS A 163 20.05 -4.08 9.92
N PRO A 164 19.68 -4.54 8.71
CA PRO A 164 19.86 -3.75 7.50
C PRO A 164 19.05 -2.44 7.58
N ASN A 165 19.68 -1.33 7.21
CA ASN A 165 19.07 0.01 7.20
C ASN A 165 18.14 0.20 5.98
N ILE A 166 17.12 -0.66 5.85
CA ILE A 166 16.16 -0.61 4.74
C ILE A 166 14.74 -0.32 5.25
N GLY A 167 14.09 0.67 4.64
CA GLY A 167 12.77 1.14 5.07
C GLY A 167 12.77 1.44 6.56
N HIS A 168 11.72 1.00 7.25
CA HIS A 168 11.56 1.19 8.68
C HIS A 168 12.01 -0.03 9.53
N ALA A 169 12.96 -0.83 9.04
CA ALA A 169 13.41 -2.06 9.71
C ALA A 169 13.85 -1.83 11.18
N ASP A 170 14.51 -0.70 11.46
CA ASP A 170 14.93 -0.32 12.82
C ASP A 170 13.76 0.10 13.70
N ALA A 171 12.75 0.78 13.14
CA ALA A 171 11.50 1.12 13.83
C ALA A 171 10.57 -0.08 14.05
N GLY A 172 10.90 -1.24 13.46
CA GLY A 172 10.09 -2.45 13.51
C GLY A 172 8.70 -2.23 12.90
N TYR A 173 7.66 -2.69 13.59
CA TYR A 173 6.27 -2.51 13.15
C TYR A 173 5.67 -1.16 13.58
N SER A 174 6.43 -0.30 14.27
CA SER A 174 5.85 0.90 14.89
C SER A 174 5.13 1.81 13.89
N PRO A 175 5.67 2.09 12.68
CA PRO A 175 4.96 2.92 11.69
C PRO A 175 3.62 2.34 11.22
N ASP A 176 3.52 1.01 11.19
CA ASP A 176 2.39 0.25 10.65
C ASP A 176 1.24 0.07 11.66
N ILE A 177 1.38 0.48 12.92
CA ILE A 177 0.39 0.14 13.95
C ILE A 177 -0.55 1.33 14.17
N PRO A 178 -1.86 1.19 13.85
CA PRO A 178 -2.80 2.27 14.07
C PRO A 178 -2.87 2.67 15.55
N CYS A 179 -2.92 3.98 15.77
CA CYS A 179 -3.01 4.60 17.08
C CYS A 179 -1.82 4.33 18.03
N LEU A 180 -0.69 3.86 17.52
CA LEU A 180 0.54 3.78 18.32
C LEU A 180 1.21 5.15 18.40
N ILE A 181 1.58 5.52 19.62
CA ILE A 181 2.53 6.62 19.88
C ILE A 181 3.92 6.01 20.02
N TRP A 182 4.88 6.47 19.21
CA TRP A 182 6.27 6.02 19.22
C TRP A 182 7.23 7.18 18.93
N GLU A 183 8.54 6.93 18.99
CA GLU A 183 9.55 7.97 18.85
C GLU A 183 10.55 7.64 17.73
N ASP A 184 10.88 8.66 16.93
CA ASP A 184 11.96 8.65 15.95
C ASP A 184 12.94 9.80 16.26
N GLU A 185 14.05 9.46 16.90
CA GLU A 185 15.07 10.41 17.37
C GLU A 185 15.79 11.16 16.23
N ARG A 186 15.60 10.74 14.98
CA ARG A 186 16.16 11.41 13.81
C ARG A 186 15.45 12.73 13.53
N LEU A 187 14.18 12.85 13.90
CA LEU A 187 13.31 13.98 13.56
C LEU A 187 13.46 15.15 14.54
N ILE A 188 13.20 16.38 14.06
CA ILE A 188 13.14 17.57 14.92
C ILE A 188 12.05 17.43 15.99
N ASN A 189 10.91 16.84 15.60
CA ASN A 189 9.83 16.46 16.51
C ASN A 189 9.80 14.93 16.60
N PRO A 190 10.42 14.32 17.63
CA PRO A 190 10.62 12.87 17.65
C PRO A 190 9.34 12.09 17.98
N LEU A 191 8.37 12.71 18.67
CA LEU A 191 7.15 12.03 19.06
C LEU A 191 6.18 11.91 17.88
N ILE A 192 5.81 10.68 17.54
CA ILE A 192 4.92 10.34 16.44
C ILE A 192 3.61 9.77 17.01
N ASP A 193 2.48 10.32 16.58
CA ASP A 193 1.16 9.73 16.80
C ASP A 193 0.60 9.17 15.49
N ASN A 194 0.58 7.84 15.37
CA ASN A 194 0.04 7.20 14.17
C ASN A 194 -1.47 7.43 14.02
N ARG A 195 -2.22 7.69 15.09
CA ARG A 195 -3.65 7.97 14.96
C ARG A 195 -3.88 9.19 14.09
N GLU A 196 -3.12 10.26 14.31
CA GLU A 196 -3.22 11.49 13.53
C GLU A 196 -2.85 11.23 12.07
N ARG A 197 -1.73 10.55 11.83
CA ARG A 197 -1.28 10.16 10.48
C ARG A 197 -2.32 9.34 9.72
N PHE A 198 -2.91 8.33 10.35
CA PHE A 198 -3.90 7.46 9.71
C PHE A 198 -5.25 8.16 9.49
N ILE A 199 -5.66 9.08 10.37
CA ILE A 199 -6.85 9.92 10.12
C ILE A 199 -6.60 10.84 8.92
N GLU A 200 -5.43 11.50 8.86
CA GLU A 200 -5.08 12.37 7.75
C GLU A 200 -5.03 11.59 6.43
N ALA A 201 -4.34 10.45 6.40
CA ALA A 201 -4.28 9.55 5.26
C ALA A 201 -5.68 9.10 4.80
N GLY A 202 -6.54 8.70 5.74
CA GLY A 202 -7.89 8.23 5.45
C GLY A 202 -8.79 9.31 4.89
N MET A 203 -8.72 10.54 5.44
CA MET A 203 -9.51 11.67 4.96
C MET A 203 -9.01 12.18 3.60
N ALA A 204 -7.71 12.16 3.36
CA ALA A 204 -7.13 12.49 2.06
C ALA A 204 -7.58 11.48 0.99
N LEU A 205 -7.47 10.18 1.29
CA LEU A 205 -7.94 9.10 0.41
C LEU A 205 -9.45 9.19 0.15
N PHE A 206 -10.25 9.47 1.18
CA PHE A 206 -11.68 9.66 1.03
C PHE A 206 -12.01 10.79 0.04
N GLY A 207 -11.29 11.90 0.12
CA GLY A 207 -11.40 13.00 -0.84
C GLY A 207 -11.15 12.55 -2.29
N LYS A 208 -10.12 11.72 -2.53
CA LYS A 208 -9.82 11.14 -3.84
C LYS A 208 -10.97 10.27 -4.36
N TYR A 209 -11.52 9.42 -3.50
CA TYR A 209 -12.67 8.57 -3.84
C TYR A 209 -13.94 9.36 -4.12
N LEU A 210 -14.21 10.43 -3.36
CA LEU A 210 -15.33 11.33 -3.62
C LEU A 210 -15.23 11.97 -5.01
N GLN A 211 -14.06 12.50 -5.36
CA GLN A 211 -13.84 13.12 -6.66
C GLN A 211 -14.07 12.14 -7.81
N PHE A 212 -13.55 10.91 -7.68
CA PHE A 212 -13.79 9.85 -8.67
C PHE A 212 -15.28 9.53 -8.84
N ASN A 213 -16.02 9.40 -7.73
CA ASN A 213 -17.45 9.09 -7.80
C ASN A 213 -18.32 10.29 -8.23
N GLU A 214 -17.88 11.52 -8.01
CA GLU A 214 -18.52 12.71 -8.56
C GLU A 214 -18.51 12.66 -10.09
N HIS A 215 -17.39 12.29 -10.72
CA HIS A 215 -17.31 12.08 -12.17
C HIS A 215 -18.23 10.96 -12.67
N ARG A 216 -18.46 9.93 -11.84
CA ARG A 216 -19.41 8.84 -12.10
C ARG A 216 -20.87 9.20 -11.79
N LYS A 217 -21.13 10.40 -11.25
CA LYS A 217 -22.44 10.87 -10.77
C LYS A 217 -23.03 9.98 -9.67
N ILE A 218 -22.17 9.46 -8.81
CA ILE A 218 -22.54 8.62 -7.66
C ILE A 218 -22.40 9.47 -6.40
N ALA A 219 -23.47 9.54 -5.60
CA ALA A 219 -23.46 10.27 -4.34
C ALA A 219 -22.72 9.50 -3.25
N ALA A 220 -21.99 10.23 -2.39
CA ALA A 220 -21.42 9.68 -1.18
C ALA A 220 -22.50 9.20 -0.21
N ARG A 221 -22.17 8.21 0.62
CA ARG A 221 -23.07 7.67 1.65
C ARG A 221 -22.99 8.46 2.97
N CYS A 222 -22.09 9.44 3.05
CA CYS A 222 -21.96 10.36 4.18
C CYS A 222 -21.30 11.68 3.79
N THR A 223 -21.37 12.65 4.70
CA THR A 223 -20.60 13.89 4.59
C THR A 223 -19.16 13.71 5.07
N VAL A 224 -18.28 14.62 4.68
CA VAL A 224 -16.87 14.64 5.13
C VAL A 224 -16.77 14.65 6.66
N ALA A 225 -17.59 15.46 7.34
CA ALA A 225 -17.57 15.55 8.80
C ALA A 225 -18.05 14.26 9.49
N GLN A 226 -19.04 13.57 8.89
CA GLN A 226 -19.47 12.26 9.38
C GLN A 226 -18.36 11.22 9.21
N MET A 227 -17.70 11.22 8.05
CA MET A 227 -16.61 10.30 7.76
C MET A 227 -15.44 10.48 8.73
N GLU A 228 -15.04 11.71 9.03
CA GLU A 228 -13.97 12.00 9.98
C GLU A 228 -14.28 11.44 11.39
N GLY A 229 -15.52 11.67 11.87
CA GLY A 229 -15.98 11.13 13.16
C GLY A 229 -16.02 9.60 13.17
N GLU A 230 -16.54 8.98 12.10
CA GLU A 230 -16.61 7.52 12.01
C GLU A 230 -15.25 6.84 11.90
N LEU A 231 -14.30 7.45 11.18
CA LEU A 231 -12.92 6.98 11.09
C LEU A 231 -12.21 7.10 12.44
N ALA A 232 -12.36 8.23 13.11
CA ALA A 232 -11.84 8.45 14.46
C ALA A 232 -12.39 7.41 15.46
N ASP A 233 -13.68 7.10 15.39
CA ASP A 233 -14.33 6.08 16.23
C ASP A 233 -13.83 4.67 15.92
N LEU A 234 -13.62 4.35 14.65
CA LEU A 234 -13.10 3.05 14.22
C LEU A 234 -11.69 2.82 14.77
N LEU A 235 -10.80 3.79 14.57
CA LEU A 235 -9.43 3.77 15.06
C LEU A 235 -9.37 3.76 16.60
N GLY A 236 -10.23 4.53 17.27
CA GLY A 236 -10.19 4.70 18.72
C GLY A 236 -9.14 5.71 19.15
N TYR A 237 -8.59 5.57 20.36
CA TYR A 237 -7.66 6.55 20.94
C TYR A 237 -6.20 6.18 20.72
N SER A 238 -5.34 7.20 20.63
CA SER A 238 -3.89 7.06 20.64
C SER A 238 -3.43 6.38 21.91
N SER A 239 -2.41 5.53 21.79
CA SER A 239 -1.96 4.70 22.90
C SER A 239 -0.49 4.33 22.80
N LYS A 240 0.13 4.13 23.96
CA LYS A 240 1.49 3.59 24.05
C LYS A 240 1.48 2.07 23.84
N ALA A 241 2.65 1.50 23.55
CA ALA A 241 2.83 0.07 23.27
C ALA A 241 2.22 -0.87 24.33
N SER A 242 2.15 -0.45 25.60
CA SER A 242 1.62 -1.26 26.71
C SER A 242 0.16 -1.68 26.59
N SER A 243 -0.66 -0.98 25.79
CA SER A 243 -2.09 -1.30 25.57
C SER A 243 -2.39 -1.76 24.14
N MET A 244 -1.36 -1.98 23.34
CA MET A 244 -1.45 -2.15 21.90
C MET A 244 -2.28 -3.37 21.47
N GLU A 245 -2.07 -4.54 22.09
CA GLU A 245 -2.80 -5.77 21.73
C GLU A 245 -4.30 -5.67 22.05
N LEU A 246 -4.65 -5.14 23.22
CA LEU A 246 -6.05 -4.93 23.61
C LEU A 246 -6.72 -3.91 22.68
N ASN A 247 -6.03 -2.82 22.34
CA ASN A 247 -6.55 -1.81 21.43
C ASN A 247 -6.74 -2.37 20.02
N ARG A 248 -5.79 -3.18 19.54
CA ARG A 248 -5.92 -3.92 18.27
C ARG A 248 -7.13 -4.84 18.29
N PHE A 249 -7.29 -5.68 19.31
CA PHE A 249 -8.46 -6.55 19.46
C PHE A 249 -9.77 -5.77 19.40
N ASN A 250 -9.86 -4.65 20.12
CA ASN A 250 -11.04 -3.79 20.13
C ASN A 250 -11.32 -3.15 18.76
N ARG A 251 -10.29 -2.73 18.03
CA ARG A 251 -10.41 -2.19 16.65
C ARG A 251 -10.96 -3.25 15.70
N TYR A 252 -10.39 -4.45 15.67
CA TYR A 252 -10.92 -5.55 14.86
C TYR A 252 -12.37 -5.90 15.22
N GLY A 253 -12.72 -5.83 16.51
CA GLY A 253 -14.12 -5.96 16.95
C GLY A 253 -15.04 -4.92 16.29
N ARG A 254 -14.60 -3.66 16.23
CA ARG A 254 -15.35 -2.57 15.55
C ARG A 254 -15.39 -2.78 14.03
N TYR A 255 -14.29 -3.17 13.40
CA TYR A 255 -14.24 -3.44 11.95
C TYR A 255 -15.25 -4.54 11.57
N LYS A 256 -15.22 -5.68 12.27
CA LYS A 256 -16.16 -6.79 12.04
C LYS A 256 -17.63 -6.40 12.27
N GLN A 257 -17.90 -5.44 13.16
CA GLN A 257 -19.26 -4.98 13.43
C GLN A 257 -19.78 -3.97 12.40
N LYS A 258 -18.94 -3.00 11.99
CA LYS A 258 -19.31 -1.89 11.09
C LYS A 258 -19.13 -2.22 9.61
N ILE A 259 -18.16 -3.05 9.25
CA ILE A 259 -17.74 -3.33 7.87
C ILE A 259 -18.13 -4.77 7.52
N ARG A 260 -19.43 -5.05 7.46
CA ARG A 260 -19.96 -6.42 7.33
C ARG A 260 -19.87 -7.01 5.93
N PHE A 261 -19.65 -6.16 4.92
CA PHE A 261 -19.54 -6.59 3.53
C PHE A 261 -18.16 -7.13 3.17
N LEU A 262 -17.14 -6.86 4.00
CA LEU A 262 -15.82 -7.48 3.86
C LEU A 262 -15.81 -8.82 4.58
N GLU A 263 -15.34 -9.84 3.88
CA GLU A 263 -14.98 -11.12 4.49
C GLU A 263 -13.67 -10.98 5.28
N GLU A 264 -13.28 -12.02 6.02
CA GLU A 264 -11.93 -12.05 6.58
C GLU A 264 -10.91 -12.13 5.44
N PHE A 265 -9.87 -11.29 5.50
CA PHE A 265 -8.83 -11.29 4.50
C PHE A 265 -8.07 -12.62 4.52
N ASP A 266 -7.96 -13.23 3.34
CA ASP A 266 -7.20 -14.45 3.09
C ASP A 266 -6.25 -14.16 1.92
N PRO A 267 -4.93 -14.07 2.13
CA PRO A 267 -3.97 -13.74 1.07
C PRO A 267 -3.91 -14.80 -0.04
N ASP A 268 -4.34 -16.02 0.23
CA ASP A 268 -4.28 -17.09 -0.77
C ASP A 268 -5.57 -17.21 -1.57
N LYS A 269 -6.65 -16.50 -1.22
CA LYS A 269 -7.98 -16.65 -1.85
C LYS A 269 -7.95 -16.43 -3.36
N TRP A 270 -7.43 -15.29 -3.84
CA TRP A 270 -7.35 -15.02 -5.29
C TRP A 270 -6.46 -16.03 -6.01
N TRP A 271 -5.32 -16.39 -5.43
CA TRP A 271 -4.39 -17.38 -5.98
C TRP A 271 -5.04 -18.77 -6.09
N HIS A 272 -5.63 -19.27 -5.00
CA HIS A 272 -6.29 -20.56 -4.96
C HIS A 272 -7.50 -20.64 -5.90
N GLN A 273 -8.20 -19.54 -6.16
CA GLN A 273 -9.28 -19.53 -7.17
C GLN A 273 -8.73 -19.64 -8.60
N ALA A 274 -7.57 -19.03 -8.87
CA ALA A 274 -7.00 -18.91 -10.20
C ALA A 274 -6.13 -20.11 -10.62
N VAL A 275 -5.35 -20.65 -9.69
CA VAL A 275 -4.21 -21.53 -9.97
C VAL A 275 -4.34 -22.87 -9.25
N ARG A 276 -3.97 -23.94 -9.93
CA ARG A 276 -3.71 -25.27 -9.34
C ARG A 276 -2.24 -25.59 -9.44
N HIS A 277 -1.73 -26.29 -8.43
CA HIS A 277 -0.36 -26.75 -8.37
C HIS A 277 -0.32 -28.26 -8.62
N GLU A 278 0.46 -28.70 -9.61
CA GLU A 278 0.67 -30.10 -9.93
C GLU A 278 2.17 -30.38 -10.00
N SER A 279 2.67 -31.28 -9.15
CA SER A 279 4.09 -31.61 -9.00
C SER A 279 4.96 -30.38 -8.68
N SER A 280 5.64 -29.82 -9.68
CA SER A 280 6.51 -28.64 -9.57
C SER A 280 6.09 -27.53 -10.53
N SER A 281 4.84 -27.55 -11.02
CA SER A 281 4.34 -26.63 -12.03
C SER A 281 2.96 -26.08 -11.66
N TYR A 282 2.71 -24.85 -12.08
CA TYR A 282 1.46 -24.13 -11.83
C TYR A 282 0.61 -24.06 -13.10
N PHE A 283 -0.69 -24.28 -12.96
CA PHE A 283 -1.63 -24.29 -14.09
C PHE A 283 -2.88 -23.48 -13.79
N TRP A 284 -3.42 -22.83 -14.82
CA TRP A 284 -4.70 -22.12 -14.71
C TRP A 284 -5.86 -23.11 -14.46
N LYS A 285 -6.69 -22.82 -13.45
CA LYS A 285 -7.93 -23.56 -13.16
C LYS A 285 -9.06 -23.20 -14.12
N VAL A 286 -9.12 -21.93 -14.50
CA VAL A 286 -10.15 -21.31 -15.34
C VAL A 286 -9.48 -20.33 -16.33
N PRO A 287 -10.18 -19.80 -17.35
CA PRO A 287 -9.61 -18.76 -18.21
C PRO A 287 -9.07 -17.59 -17.37
N LYS A 288 -7.77 -17.27 -17.53
CA LYS A 288 -7.04 -16.35 -16.65
C LYS A 288 -7.68 -14.97 -16.59
N GLU A 289 -8.25 -14.49 -17.71
CA GLU A 289 -8.89 -13.18 -17.86
C GLU A 289 -10.16 -13.02 -16.99
N GLN A 290 -10.65 -14.10 -16.39
CA GLN A 290 -11.79 -14.10 -15.47
C GLN A 290 -11.37 -14.14 -13.99
N THR A 291 -10.07 -14.24 -13.70
CA THR A 291 -9.57 -14.39 -12.33
C THR A 291 -9.12 -13.06 -11.75
N GLN A 292 -9.49 -12.79 -10.50
CA GLN A 292 -9.04 -11.59 -9.79
C GLN A 292 -7.52 -11.55 -9.66
N TRP A 293 -6.88 -12.71 -9.43
CA TRP A 293 -5.43 -12.80 -9.36
C TRP A 293 -4.75 -12.32 -10.65
N PHE A 294 -5.17 -12.79 -11.82
CA PHE A 294 -4.60 -12.33 -13.09
C PHE A 294 -4.83 -10.82 -13.31
N LEU A 295 -6.05 -10.32 -13.03
CA LEU A 295 -6.36 -8.89 -13.18
C LEU A 295 -5.50 -8.03 -12.25
N PHE A 296 -5.29 -8.48 -11.02
CA PHE A 296 -4.35 -7.85 -10.08
C PHE A 296 -2.92 -7.85 -10.63
N GLN A 297 -2.41 -8.98 -11.12
CA GLN A 297 -1.04 -9.06 -11.62
C GLN A 297 -0.80 -8.17 -12.86
N GLU A 298 -1.78 -8.06 -13.75
CA GLU A 298 -1.69 -7.11 -14.87
C GLU A 298 -1.76 -5.65 -14.39
N ALA A 299 -2.56 -5.37 -13.36
CA ALA A 299 -2.59 -4.06 -12.72
C ALA A 299 -1.25 -3.70 -12.04
N VAL A 300 -0.59 -4.66 -11.38
CA VAL A 300 0.75 -4.50 -10.80
C VAL A 300 1.76 -4.12 -11.88
N LYS A 301 1.81 -4.85 -13.00
CA LYS A 301 2.74 -4.54 -14.11
C LYS A 301 2.55 -3.13 -14.66
N LYS A 302 1.30 -2.71 -14.84
CA LYS A 302 0.96 -1.36 -15.30
C LYS A 302 1.38 -0.30 -14.28
N HIS A 303 1.12 -0.54 -13.00
CA HIS A 303 1.55 0.34 -11.90
C HIS A 303 3.07 0.47 -11.83
N VAL A 304 3.81 -0.63 -11.94
CA VAL A 304 5.29 -0.63 -12.01
C VAL A 304 5.75 0.23 -13.19
N SER A 305 5.24 -0.04 -14.40
CA SER A 305 5.65 0.70 -15.59
C SER A 305 5.39 2.20 -15.47
N PHE A 306 4.24 2.60 -14.96
CA PHE A 306 3.89 4.01 -14.77
C PHE A 306 4.76 4.67 -13.69
N THR A 307 4.88 4.02 -12.55
CA THR A 307 5.56 4.59 -11.38
C THR A 307 7.07 4.67 -11.60
N LEU A 308 7.66 3.67 -12.25
CA LEU A 308 9.09 3.66 -12.55
C LEU A 308 9.50 4.88 -13.37
N GLU A 309 8.74 5.21 -14.42
CA GLU A 309 8.97 6.42 -15.23
C GLU A 309 8.79 7.69 -14.39
N LEU A 310 7.77 7.72 -13.52
CA LEU A 310 7.49 8.89 -12.67
C LEU A 310 8.60 9.18 -11.66
N ILE A 311 9.21 8.14 -11.06
CA ILE A 311 10.22 8.30 -10.01
C ILE A 311 11.66 8.07 -10.49
N LYS A 312 11.86 7.81 -11.79
CA LYS A 312 13.18 7.62 -12.40
C LYS A 312 14.17 8.73 -12.03
N PRO A 313 13.81 10.03 -12.03
CA PRO A 313 14.74 11.09 -11.65
C PRO A 313 15.29 10.95 -10.21
N GLU A 314 14.46 10.53 -9.25
CA GLU A 314 14.89 10.34 -7.86
C GLU A 314 15.73 9.08 -7.67
N LEU A 315 15.43 8.02 -8.43
CA LEU A 315 16.23 6.80 -8.45
C LEU A 315 17.62 7.09 -9.03
N GLU A 316 17.71 7.81 -10.14
CA GLU A 316 18.97 8.24 -10.75
C GLU A 316 19.75 9.19 -9.82
N ALA A 317 19.06 10.13 -9.16
CA ALA A 317 19.68 11.02 -8.17
C ALA A 317 20.23 10.27 -6.94
N ALA A 318 19.66 9.11 -6.62
CA ALA A 318 20.15 8.19 -5.58
C ALA A 318 21.21 7.20 -6.10
N GLY A 319 21.64 7.32 -7.37
CA GLY A 319 22.65 6.44 -7.97
C GLY A 319 22.14 5.03 -8.31
N ILE A 320 20.82 4.84 -8.42
CA ILE A 320 20.20 3.57 -8.80
C ILE A 320 19.97 3.59 -10.31
N ASP A 321 20.70 2.72 -11.02
CA ASP A 321 20.47 2.47 -12.44
C ASP A 321 19.25 1.55 -12.60
N VAL A 322 18.24 2.05 -13.29
CA VAL A 322 17.00 1.32 -13.60
C VAL A 322 16.85 0.96 -15.07
N GLY A 323 17.93 1.10 -15.85
CA GLY A 323 17.95 0.77 -17.28
C GLY A 323 17.71 1.94 -18.23
#